data_AF-A0A0F5R5W0-F1
#
_entry.id   AF-A0A0F5R5W0-F1
#
_cell.length_a   1.000
_cell.length_b   1.000
_cell.length_c   1.000
_cell.angle_alpha   90.00
_cell.angle_beta   90.00
_cell.angle_gamma   90.00
#
_symmetry.space_group_name_H-M   'P 1'
#
loop_
_entity.id
_entity.type
_entity.pdbx_description
1 polymer ?
#
loop_
_entity_poly.entity_id
_entity_poly.type
_entity_poly.pdbx_seq_one_letter_code
_entity_poly.pdbx_strand_id
1 'polypeptide(L)'
;MDWGRAKSVLILAFLLLNMLLGYQLWMDVRERLQPNNTVAGLSPDTLAAMKSKGIELTGGIPKETPELQNLTYRYVDMDADEQNGDASGGEAQGGEITELQTPVDSRVVFDPKELSKALGGVIPEIGKYDLDTAVYDDRKFVLYRMAEGRPMFNVRLELYYSNQRITGYRQQRIELLPSEQQSPPQSVLPASKVIRTEIIERYVPEHAVIKEIRLGYKEGQLFDSETQVSTPSWRILMEDGSVIYLQAYSGEVLTDAAQPQPPSSPGTGK
;
A
#
# COMPACT_ATOMS: atom_id res chain seq x y z
N MET A 1 24.07 -60.53 -16.46
CA MET A 1 24.05 -59.13 -15.97
C MET A 1 22.63 -58.61 -16.17
N ASP A 2 21.86 -58.48 -15.09
CA ASP A 2 20.40 -58.28 -15.13
C ASP A 2 20.03 -56.84 -15.50
N TRP A 3 20.30 -56.48 -16.76
CA TRP A 3 20.09 -55.14 -17.31
C TRP A 3 18.61 -54.72 -17.33
N GLY A 4 17.68 -55.68 -17.41
CA GLY A 4 16.25 -55.42 -17.30
C GLY A 4 15.81 -54.97 -15.91
N ARG A 5 16.36 -55.57 -14.85
CA ARG A 5 16.03 -55.21 -13.45
C ARG A 5 16.57 -53.84 -13.08
N ALA A 6 17.80 -53.51 -13.51
CA ALA A 6 18.40 -52.21 -13.25
C ALA A 6 17.58 -51.04 -13.84
N LYS A 7 17.00 -51.22 -15.04
CA LYS A 7 16.13 -50.21 -15.66
C LYS A 7 14.85 -49.96 -14.87
N SER A 8 14.19 -51.02 -14.42
CA SER A 8 12.97 -50.88 -13.63
C SER A 8 13.23 -50.19 -12.29
N VAL A 9 14.35 -50.50 -11.63
CA VAL A 9 14.74 -49.83 -10.38
C VAL A 9 15.07 -48.35 -10.63
N LEU A 10 15.74 -48.01 -11.74
CA LEU A 10 16.06 -46.63 -12.08
C LEU A 10 14.81 -45.79 -12.38
N ILE A 11 13.85 -46.35 -13.13
CA ILE A 11 12.57 -45.68 -13.42
C ILE A 11 11.76 -45.49 -12.14
N LEU A 12 11.73 -46.50 -11.25
CA LEU A 12 11.00 -46.41 -9.98
C LEU A 12 11.62 -45.37 -9.04
N ALA A 13 12.95 -45.34 -8.93
CA ALA A 13 13.66 -44.37 -8.12
C ALA A 13 13.46 -42.93 -8.64
N PHE A 14 13.47 -42.74 -9.97
CA PHE A 14 13.21 -41.43 -10.56
C PHE A 14 11.79 -40.95 -10.31
N LEU A 15 10.80 -41.85 -10.39
CA LEU A 15 9.40 -41.52 -10.11
C LEU A 15 9.21 -41.13 -8.63
N LEU A 16 9.79 -41.89 -7.71
CA LEU A 16 9.74 -41.61 -6.27
C LEU A 16 10.40 -40.25 -5.94
N LEU A 17 11.52 -39.95 -6.59
CA LEU A 17 12.21 -38.66 -6.43
C LEU A 17 11.35 -37.50 -6.94
N ASN A 18 10.72 -37.63 -8.11
CA ASN A 18 9.85 -36.58 -8.65
C ASN A 18 8.60 -36.37 -7.77
N MET A 19 8.05 -37.44 -7.20
CA MET A 19 6.93 -37.34 -6.26
C MET A 19 7.33 -36.63 -4.96
N LEU A 20 8.53 -36.93 -4.44
CA LEU A 20 9.09 -36.23 -3.28
C LEU A 20 9.33 -34.74 -3.57
N LEU A 21 9.85 -34.42 -4.75
CA LEU A 21 10.05 -33.03 -5.19
C LEU A 21 8.73 -32.27 -5.31
N GLY A 22 7.70 -32.91 -5.88
CA GLY A 22 6.36 -32.34 -5.97
C GLY A 22 5.74 -32.09 -4.58
N TYR A 23 5.94 -33.01 -3.65
CA TYR A 23 5.49 -32.84 -2.26
C TYR A 23 6.23 -31.71 -1.54
N GLN A 24 7.55 -31.61 -1.70
CA GLN A 24 8.36 -30.53 -1.14
C GLN A 24 7.96 -29.18 -1.71
N LEU A 25 7.76 -29.09 -3.03
CA LEU A 25 7.31 -27.86 -3.68
C LEU A 25 5.90 -27.46 -3.20
N TRP A 26 5.00 -28.43 -3.03
CA TRP A 26 3.66 -28.17 -2.49
C TRP A 26 3.71 -27.66 -1.05
N MET A 27 4.57 -28.24 -0.20
CA MET A 27 4.81 -27.77 1.16
C MET A 27 5.41 -26.35 1.18
N ASP A 28 6.44 -26.08 0.38
CA ASP A 28 7.07 -24.75 0.27
C ASP A 28 6.07 -23.68 -0.21
N VAL A 29 5.23 -24.01 -1.19
CA VAL A 29 4.17 -23.12 -1.68
C VAL A 29 3.12 -22.90 -0.59
N ARG A 30 2.74 -23.94 0.16
CA ARG A 30 1.78 -23.82 1.26
C ARG A 30 2.35 -23.01 2.44
N GLU A 31 3.62 -23.15 2.77
CA GLU A 31 4.30 -22.36 3.79
C GLU A 31 4.45 -20.89 3.36
N ARG A 32 4.71 -20.62 2.07
CA ARG A 32 4.69 -19.25 1.52
C ARG A 32 3.29 -18.62 1.52
N LEU A 33 2.24 -19.43 1.38
CA LEU A 33 0.84 -18.99 1.45
C LEU A 33 0.28 -18.94 2.87
N GLN A 34 0.98 -19.49 3.86
CA GLN A 34 0.63 -19.41 5.28
C GLN A 34 1.78 -18.82 6.10
N PRO A 35 2.11 -17.52 5.95
CA PRO A 35 3.02 -16.87 6.87
C PRO A 35 2.29 -16.65 8.20
N ASN A 36 2.28 -17.67 9.08
CA ASN A 36 1.93 -17.57 10.50
C ASN A 36 0.90 -16.46 10.83
N ASN A 37 -0.37 -16.66 10.44
CA ASN A 37 -1.53 -15.82 10.79
C ASN A 37 -1.85 -15.92 12.29
N THR A 38 -0.90 -15.55 13.13
CA THR A 38 -1.18 -15.39 14.55
C THR A 38 -1.43 -13.91 14.78
N VAL A 39 -2.63 -13.60 15.24
CA VAL A 39 -3.00 -12.30 15.84
C VAL A 39 -2.18 -12.01 17.14
N ALA A 40 -1.08 -12.76 17.36
CA ALA A 40 -0.08 -12.59 18.40
C ALA A 40 0.65 -11.25 18.20
N GLY A 41 0.05 -10.23 18.77
CA GLY A 41 0.58 -8.87 18.77
C GLY A 41 -0.47 -7.85 19.20
N LEU A 42 -1.75 -8.09 18.91
CA LEU A 42 -2.84 -7.22 19.34
C LEU A 42 -3.15 -7.45 20.82
N SER A 43 -3.62 -6.39 21.49
CA SER A 43 -4.11 -6.50 22.87
C SER A 43 -5.37 -7.38 22.92
N PRO A 44 -5.65 -8.03 24.07
CA PRO A 44 -6.89 -8.78 24.28
C PRO A 44 -8.14 -7.92 24.02
N ASP A 45 -8.08 -6.64 24.36
CA ASP A 45 -9.19 -5.70 24.16
C ASP A 45 -9.43 -5.41 22.67
N THR A 46 -8.37 -5.17 21.89
CA THR A 46 -8.49 -5.00 20.43
C THR A 46 -9.06 -6.27 19.79
N LEU A 47 -8.59 -7.44 20.23
CA LEU A 47 -9.11 -8.73 19.77
C LEU A 47 -10.59 -8.93 20.08
N ALA A 48 -11.01 -8.54 21.28
CA ALA A 48 -12.41 -8.59 21.67
C ALA A 48 -13.27 -7.65 20.82
N ALA A 49 -12.80 -6.43 20.53
CA ALA A 49 -13.48 -5.47 19.67
C ALA A 49 -13.56 -5.93 18.20
N MET A 50 -12.49 -6.54 17.68
CA MET A 50 -12.54 -7.14 16.34
C MET A 50 -13.58 -8.26 16.28
N LYS A 51 -13.58 -9.15 17.29
CA LYS A 51 -14.54 -10.25 17.35
C LYS A 51 -15.98 -9.78 17.50
N SER A 52 -16.24 -8.75 18.32
CA SER A 52 -17.59 -8.21 18.51
C SER A 52 -18.13 -7.55 17.24
N LYS A 53 -17.26 -6.92 16.44
CA LYS A 53 -17.62 -6.31 15.15
C LYS A 53 -17.52 -7.28 13.97
N GLY A 54 -17.20 -8.56 14.19
CA GLY A 54 -17.05 -9.55 13.13
C GLY A 54 -15.89 -9.24 12.15
N ILE A 55 -14.88 -8.51 12.60
CA ILE A 55 -13.74 -8.11 11.76
C ILE A 55 -12.77 -9.28 11.63
N GLU A 56 -12.40 -9.60 10.40
CA GLU A 56 -11.42 -10.63 10.07
C GLU A 56 -10.09 -10.01 9.65
N LEU A 57 -9.01 -10.75 9.88
CA LEU A 57 -7.67 -10.35 9.47
C LEU A 57 -7.05 -11.49 8.66
N THR A 58 -6.92 -11.27 7.35
CA THR A 58 -6.38 -12.27 6.42
C THR A 58 -4.87 -12.11 6.25
N GLY A 59 -4.37 -10.87 6.35
CA GLY A 59 -2.93 -10.54 6.30
C GLY A 59 -2.23 -10.69 7.66
N GLY A 60 -0.91 -10.87 7.64
CA GLY A 60 -0.09 -10.83 8.86
C GLY A 60 0.02 -9.42 9.44
N ILE A 61 0.25 -9.30 10.75
CA ILE A 61 0.56 -8.02 11.40
C ILE A 61 2.08 -7.79 11.34
N PRO A 62 2.56 -6.74 10.66
CA PRO A 62 3.98 -6.42 10.63
C PRO A 62 4.53 -6.12 12.03
N LYS A 63 5.70 -6.70 12.32
CA LYS A 63 6.43 -6.50 13.58
C LYS A 63 7.62 -5.54 13.43
N GLU A 64 7.83 -5.01 12.23
CA GLU A 64 8.95 -4.10 11.96
C GLU A 64 8.81 -2.79 12.75
N THR A 65 9.93 -2.32 13.29
CA THR A 65 10.04 -1.04 14.02
C THR A 65 11.31 -0.29 13.57
N PRO A 66 11.48 0.00 12.26
CA PRO A 66 12.63 0.75 11.77
C PRO A 66 12.68 2.16 12.37
N GLU A 67 13.87 2.75 12.37
CA GLU A 67 14.03 4.18 12.57
C GLU A 67 13.76 4.89 11.24
N LEU A 68 12.74 5.74 11.22
CA LEU A 68 12.33 6.51 10.06
C LEU A 68 12.22 7.98 10.44
N GLN A 69 12.31 8.84 9.44
CA GLN A 69 12.17 10.29 9.59
C GLN A 69 11.03 10.79 8.72
N ASN A 70 10.55 12.00 8.99
CA ASN A 70 9.60 12.65 8.10
C ASN A 70 10.32 13.12 6.83
N LEU A 71 9.64 12.97 5.70
CA LEU A 71 10.14 13.39 4.40
C LEU A 71 9.52 14.73 4.04
N THR A 72 10.36 15.76 3.96
CA THR A 72 9.98 17.06 3.45
C THR A 72 10.18 17.07 1.93
N TYR A 73 9.18 17.51 1.17
CA TYR A 73 9.20 17.48 -0.28
C TYR A 73 8.42 18.65 -0.89
N ARG A 74 8.63 18.91 -2.18
CA ARG A 74 7.85 19.87 -2.98
C ARG A 74 7.33 19.22 -4.26
N TYR A 75 6.15 19.61 -4.71
CA TYR A 75 5.64 19.20 -6.02
C TYR A 75 6.37 19.98 -7.12
N VAL A 76 6.63 19.30 -8.24
CA VAL A 76 7.41 19.88 -9.37
C VAL A 76 6.50 20.50 -10.44
N ASP A 77 5.30 19.94 -10.62
CA ASP A 77 4.39 20.28 -11.74
C ASP A 77 3.02 20.77 -11.27
N MET A 78 2.86 21.09 -9.99
CA MET A 78 1.59 21.54 -9.44
C MET A 78 1.67 23.05 -9.24
N ASP A 79 0.74 23.79 -9.86
CA ASP A 79 0.64 25.23 -9.63
C ASP A 79 0.23 25.50 -8.17
N ALA A 80 0.73 26.58 -7.57
CA ALA A 80 0.49 26.91 -6.15
C ALA A 80 -1.00 27.05 -5.78
N ASP A 81 -1.86 27.35 -6.76
CA ASP A 81 -3.32 27.42 -6.59
C ASP A 81 -3.98 26.02 -6.53
N GLU A 82 -3.45 25.02 -7.24
CA GLU A 82 -3.91 23.62 -7.18
C GLU A 82 -3.48 22.93 -5.87
N GLN A 83 -2.41 23.44 -5.25
CA GLN A 83 -1.85 22.94 -4.00
C GLN A 83 -2.72 23.26 -2.77
N ASN A 84 -3.57 24.29 -2.87
CA ASN A 84 -4.54 24.70 -1.85
C ASN A 84 -5.97 24.18 -2.10
N GLY A 85 -6.17 23.41 -3.17
CA GLY A 85 -7.46 22.85 -3.54
C GLY A 85 -7.94 21.85 -2.50
N ASP A 86 -9.07 22.15 -1.87
CA ASP A 86 -9.76 21.33 -0.86
C ASP A 86 -9.73 19.83 -1.22
N ALA A 87 -9.09 19.01 -0.38
CA ALA A 87 -8.97 17.55 -0.49
C ALA A 87 -10.31 16.81 -0.27
N SER A 88 -11.44 17.52 -0.45
CA SER A 88 -12.80 17.10 -0.13
C SER A 88 -13.50 16.30 -1.24
N GLY A 89 -12.85 16.11 -2.39
CA GLY A 89 -13.36 15.29 -3.48
C GLY A 89 -12.39 14.17 -3.80
N GLY A 90 -12.85 12.93 -3.92
CA GLY A 90 -12.04 11.77 -4.35
C GLY A 90 -11.48 11.86 -5.79
N GLU A 91 -11.36 13.05 -6.35
CA GLU A 91 -10.67 13.36 -7.59
C GLU A 91 -9.27 13.81 -7.22
N ALA A 92 -8.28 13.00 -7.60
CA ALA A 92 -6.90 13.19 -7.16
C ALA A 92 -6.39 14.61 -7.49
N GLN A 93 -5.90 15.31 -6.48
CA GLN A 93 -4.93 16.39 -6.66
C GLN A 93 -3.78 15.84 -7.50
N GLY A 94 -3.56 16.42 -8.68
CA GLY A 94 -2.65 15.92 -9.70
C GLY A 94 -3.24 16.30 -11.04
N GLY A 95 -2.46 16.95 -11.89
CA GLY A 95 -2.93 17.61 -13.12
C GLY A 95 -3.73 16.73 -14.08
N GLU A 96 -4.15 17.32 -15.20
CA GLU A 96 -5.00 16.66 -16.20
C GLU A 96 -4.45 15.30 -16.68
N ILE A 97 -5.36 14.39 -17.03
CA ILE A 97 -5.00 13.09 -17.60
C ILE A 97 -4.30 13.32 -18.94
N THR A 98 -3.05 12.89 -19.04
CA THR A 98 -2.27 12.97 -20.27
C THR A 98 -2.50 11.72 -21.10
N GLU A 99 -3.08 11.87 -22.29
CA GLU A 99 -3.29 10.76 -23.23
C GLU A 99 -1.97 10.31 -23.88
N LEU A 100 -1.79 9.00 -24.03
CA LEU A 100 -0.65 8.42 -24.73
C LEU A 100 -0.90 8.44 -26.24
N GLN A 101 0.05 9.01 -26.99
CA GLN A 101 0.00 8.98 -28.45
C GLN A 101 -0.04 7.55 -29.01
N THR A 102 0.60 6.60 -28.33
CA THR A 102 0.59 5.19 -28.69
C THR A 102 0.20 4.36 -27.47
N PRO A 103 -0.99 3.72 -27.47
CA PRO A 103 -1.40 2.85 -26.39
C PRO A 103 -0.45 1.65 -26.23
N VAL A 104 -0.12 1.32 -24.99
CA VAL A 104 0.82 0.23 -24.64
C VAL A 104 0.05 -0.93 -24.03
N ASP A 105 0.50 -2.17 -24.24
CA ASP A 105 -0.10 -3.35 -23.60
C ASP A 105 -0.11 -3.18 -22.06
N SER A 106 -1.26 -3.41 -21.41
CA SER A 106 -1.37 -3.21 -19.96
C SER A 106 -0.52 -4.18 -19.14
N ARG A 107 -0.12 -5.32 -19.69
CA ARG A 107 0.67 -6.33 -18.98
C ARG A 107 2.06 -5.83 -18.56
N VAL A 108 2.58 -4.81 -19.26
CA VAL A 108 3.90 -4.24 -18.93
C VAL A 108 3.95 -3.68 -17.51
N VAL A 109 2.81 -3.30 -16.92
CA VAL A 109 2.76 -2.74 -15.56
C VAL A 109 3.22 -3.72 -14.47
N PHE A 110 3.16 -5.03 -14.75
CA PHE A 110 3.56 -6.08 -13.80
C PHE A 110 5.05 -6.40 -13.84
N ASP A 111 5.81 -5.86 -14.79
CA ASP A 111 7.27 -5.96 -14.83
C ASP A 111 7.90 -4.56 -14.89
N PRO A 112 8.59 -4.11 -13.82
CA PRO A 112 9.19 -2.77 -13.77
C PRO A 112 10.15 -2.47 -14.93
N LYS A 113 10.85 -3.47 -15.47
CA LYS A 113 11.77 -3.30 -16.60
C LYS A 113 11.01 -3.11 -17.90
N GLU A 114 9.95 -3.89 -18.12
CA GLU A 114 9.09 -3.74 -19.30
C GLU A 114 8.33 -2.41 -19.24
N LEU A 115 7.77 -2.06 -18.08
CA LEU A 115 7.10 -0.78 -17.85
C LEU A 115 8.02 0.40 -18.19
N SER A 116 9.25 0.38 -17.66
CA SER A 116 10.24 1.44 -17.92
C SER A 116 10.66 1.48 -19.39
N LYS A 117 10.79 0.32 -20.05
CA LYS A 117 11.12 0.27 -21.48
C LYS A 117 9.99 0.81 -22.35
N ALA A 118 8.74 0.54 -21.99
CA ALA A 118 7.59 0.91 -22.79
C ALA A 118 7.15 2.37 -22.57
N LEU A 119 7.21 2.86 -21.33
CA LEU A 119 6.68 4.17 -20.96
C LEU A 119 7.73 5.14 -20.42
N GLY A 120 8.99 4.73 -20.17
CA GLY A 120 10.01 5.61 -19.60
C GLY A 120 10.48 6.75 -20.53
N GLY A 121 10.22 6.66 -21.84
CA GLY A 121 10.44 7.77 -22.77
C GLY A 121 9.30 8.81 -22.76
N VAL A 122 8.15 8.48 -22.17
CA VAL A 122 6.95 9.34 -22.14
C VAL A 122 6.68 9.84 -20.73
N ILE A 123 6.76 8.96 -19.74
CA ILE A 123 6.50 9.24 -18.33
C ILE A 123 7.85 9.42 -17.63
N PRO A 124 8.25 10.66 -17.29
CA PRO A 124 9.52 10.90 -16.62
C PRO A 124 9.54 10.23 -15.25
N GLU A 125 10.70 9.75 -14.83
CA GLU A 125 10.90 9.11 -13.52
C GLU A 125 10.00 7.90 -13.21
N ILE A 126 9.40 7.24 -14.21
CA ILE A 126 8.49 6.10 -13.99
C ILE A 126 9.11 5.00 -13.11
N GLY A 127 10.43 4.77 -13.22
CA GLY A 127 11.15 3.79 -12.41
C GLY A 127 11.30 4.16 -10.92
N LYS A 128 10.87 5.36 -10.50
CA LYS A 128 10.76 5.75 -9.09
C LYS A 128 9.40 5.40 -8.47
N TYR A 129 8.49 4.82 -9.25
CA TYR A 129 7.16 4.42 -8.79
C TYR A 129 7.05 2.90 -8.84
N ASP A 130 6.32 2.34 -7.88
CA ASP A 130 6.09 0.90 -7.80
C ASP A 130 4.59 0.58 -7.74
N LEU A 131 4.19 -0.51 -8.39
CA LEU A 131 2.79 -0.91 -8.51
C LEU A 131 2.24 -1.36 -7.17
N ASP A 132 1.09 -0.81 -6.78
CA ASP A 132 0.34 -1.35 -5.66
C ASP A 132 -0.62 -2.44 -6.12
N THR A 133 -0.17 -3.69 -6.01
CA THR A 133 -0.98 -4.86 -6.37
C THR A 133 -2.12 -5.12 -5.39
N ALA A 134 -2.13 -4.47 -4.22
CA ALA A 134 -3.14 -4.69 -3.21
C ALA A 134 -4.44 -3.94 -3.51
N VAL A 135 -4.32 -2.78 -4.16
CA VAL A 135 -5.44 -1.93 -4.62
C VAL A 135 -5.87 -2.39 -6.00
N TYR A 136 -7.17 -2.65 -6.15
CA TYR A 136 -7.77 -3.02 -7.41
C TYR A 136 -8.70 -1.90 -7.88
N ASP A 137 -8.48 -1.41 -9.10
CA ASP A 137 -9.35 -0.45 -9.78
C ASP A 137 -9.55 -0.92 -11.23
N ASP A 138 -10.81 -1.05 -11.64
CA ASP A 138 -11.21 -1.56 -12.96
C ASP A 138 -10.77 -0.64 -14.12
N ARG A 139 -10.32 0.59 -13.85
CA ARG A 139 -10.05 1.61 -14.87
C ARG A 139 -8.60 2.07 -14.89
N LYS A 140 -7.84 1.82 -13.83
CA LYS A 140 -6.46 2.29 -13.71
C LYS A 140 -5.57 1.38 -12.87
N PHE A 141 -4.28 1.42 -13.15
CA PHE A 141 -3.24 0.93 -12.24
C PHE A 141 -2.76 2.09 -11.38
N VAL A 142 -2.58 1.85 -10.07
CA VAL A 142 -2.07 2.84 -9.13
C VAL A 142 -0.67 2.44 -8.72
N LEU A 143 0.29 3.31 -8.99
CA LEU A 143 1.68 3.18 -8.57
C LEU A 143 1.99 4.29 -7.56
N TYR A 144 2.79 3.97 -6.54
CA TYR A 144 3.21 4.95 -5.54
C TYR A 144 4.68 5.31 -5.72
N ARG A 145 5.01 6.58 -5.49
CA ARG A 145 6.39 7.04 -5.42
C ARG A 145 7.12 6.28 -4.31
N MET A 146 8.30 5.76 -4.60
CA MET A 146 9.12 5.07 -3.61
C MET A 146 10.15 6.04 -3.01
N ALA A 147 10.24 6.04 -1.68
CA ALA A 147 11.25 6.76 -0.91
C ALA A 147 11.80 5.83 0.18
N GLU A 148 13.13 5.75 0.30
CA GLU A 148 13.79 4.87 1.30
C GLU A 148 13.32 3.41 1.23
N GLY A 149 12.96 2.92 0.03
CA GLY A 149 12.45 1.56 -0.18
C GLY A 149 10.98 1.34 0.22
N ARG A 150 10.24 2.41 0.54
CA ARG A 150 8.84 2.35 0.99
C ARG A 150 7.93 3.25 0.15
N PRO A 151 6.65 2.90 -0.02
CA PRO A 151 5.71 3.70 -0.81
C PRO A 151 5.31 4.99 -0.08
N MET A 152 5.22 6.08 -0.83
CA MET A 152 4.56 7.33 -0.42
C MET A 152 3.12 7.30 -0.92
N PHE A 153 2.18 6.96 -0.04
CA PHE A 153 0.76 6.76 -0.35
C PHE A 153 0.01 8.02 -0.80
N ASN A 154 0.60 9.19 -0.60
CA ASN A 154 0.11 10.50 -1.05
C ASN A 154 0.60 10.89 -2.45
N VAL A 155 1.65 10.25 -2.98
CA VAL A 155 2.25 10.62 -4.28
C VAL A 155 2.10 9.47 -5.26
N ARG A 156 1.23 9.68 -6.27
CA ARG A 156 0.76 8.62 -7.17
C ARG A 156 1.17 8.85 -8.62
N LEU A 157 1.36 7.75 -9.33
CA LEU A 157 1.27 7.64 -10.77
C LEU A 157 0.09 6.71 -11.08
N GLU A 158 -0.89 7.23 -11.81
CA GLU A 158 -2.05 6.46 -12.25
C GLU A 158 -1.93 6.19 -13.75
N LEU A 159 -2.07 4.93 -14.15
CA LEU A 159 -2.06 4.52 -15.55
C LEU A 159 -3.48 4.08 -15.92
N TYR A 160 -4.16 4.90 -16.72
CA TYR A 160 -5.50 4.62 -17.22
C TYR A 160 -5.42 3.60 -18.34
N TYR A 161 -6.31 2.62 -18.32
CA TYR A 161 -6.33 1.59 -19.34
C TYR A 161 -7.74 1.33 -19.85
N SER A 162 -7.82 0.94 -21.12
CA SER A 162 -9.04 0.52 -21.81
C SER A 162 -8.67 -0.50 -22.87
N ASN A 163 -9.53 -1.49 -23.11
CA ASN A 163 -9.28 -2.55 -24.09
C ASN A 163 -7.91 -3.23 -23.92
N GLN A 164 -7.52 -3.53 -22.67
CA GLN A 164 -6.23 -4.15 -22.30
C GLN A 164 -4.98 -3.35 -22.71
N ARG A 165 -5.15 -2.03 -22.92
CA ARG A 165 -4.04 -1.13 -23.22
C ARG A 165 -4.07 0.09 -22.32
N ILE A 166 -2.89 0.52 -21.88
CA ILE A 166 -2.69 1.80 -21.21
C ILE A 166 -2.89 2.89 -22.25
N THR A 167 -3.83 3.80 -22.00
CA THR A 167 -4.24 4.86 -22.92
C THR A 167 -3.86 6.24 -22.43
N GLY A 168 -3.58 6.39 -21.14
CA GLY A 168 -3.23 7.68 -20.55
C GLY A 168 -2.61 7.50 -19.18
N TYR A 169 -2.09 8.59 -18.64
CA TYR A 169 -1.52 8.61 -17.30
C TYR A 169 -1.80 9.93 -16.60
N ARG A 170 -1.75 9.89 -15.27
CA ARG A 170 -1.70 11.07 -14.42
C ARG A 170 -0.59 10.87 -13.41
N GLN A 171 0.35 11.82 -13.34
CA GLN A 171 1.54 11.69 -12.52
C GLN A 171 1.68 12.87 -11.56
N GLN A 172 1.87 12.58 -10.29
CA GLN A 172 2.36 13.56 -9.32
C GLN A 172 3.87 13.41 -9.17
N ARG A 173 4.63 14.45 -9.51
CA ARG A 173 6.09 14.48 -9.34
C ARG A 173 6.50 15.34 -8.16
N ILE A 174 7.51 14.85 -7.45
CA ILE A 174 8.05 15.51 -6.26
C ILE A 174 9.57 15.55 -6.27
N GLU A 175 10.10 16.54 -5.58
CA GLU A 175 11.50 16.65 -5.22
C GLU A 175 11.64 16.59 -3.69
N LEU A 176 12.43 15.64 -3.19
CA LEU A 176 12.74 15.53 -1.77
C LEU A 176 13.75 16.59 -1.38
N LEU A 177 13.50 17.29 -0.27
CA LEU A 177 14.43 18.27 0.28
C LEU A 177 15.61 17.57 1.00
N PRO A 178 16.78 18.22 1.08
CA PRO A 178 17.96 17.73 1.78
C PRO A 178 17.69 17.27 3.21
N SER A 179 18.52 16.35 3.72
CA SER A 179 18.38 15.77 5.07
C SER A 179 18.46 16.77 6.21
N GLU A 180 19.05 17.93 6.01
CA GLU A 180 19.08 19.03 7.00
C GLU A 180 17.68 19.62 7.27
N GLN A 181 16.76 19.48 6.30
CA GLN A 181 15.38 19.95 6.39
C GLN A 181 14.41 18.80 6.73
N GLN A 182 14.93 17.61 7.00
CA GLN A 182 14.16 16.45 7.44
C GLN A 182 14.11 16.42 8.97
N SER A 183 13.06 15.80 9.51
CA SER A 183 12.98 15.57 10.95
C SER A 183 14.06 14.55 11.40
N PRO A 184 14.52 14.59 12.65
CA PRO A 184 15.43 13.55 13.14
C PRO A 184 14.78 12.15 13.04
N PRO A 185 15.55 11.10 12.74
CA PRO A 185 15.04 9.74 12.74
C PRO A 185 14.48 9.34 14.11
N GLN A 186 13.33 8.69 14.09
CA GLN A 186 12.63 8.18 15.26
C GLN A 186 12.16 6.74 14.99
N SER A 187 12.23 5.89 16.01
CA SER A 187 11.69 4.54 15.93
C SER A 187 10.16 4.56 15.81
N VAL A 188 9.63 3.85 14.81
CA VAL A 188 8.18 3.70 14.64
C VAL A 188 7.61 2.66 15.60
N LEU A 189 6.36 2.86 16.01
CA LEU A 189 5.60 1.86 16.75
C LEU A 189 5.26 0.69 15.81
N PRO A 190 5.30 -0.56 16.31
CA PRO A 190 4.84 -1.70 15.54
C PRO A 190 3.35 -1.59 15.25
N ALA A 191 2.89 -2.14 14.13
CA ALA A 191 1.49 -2.12 13.70
C ALA A 191 0.53 -2.56 14.81
N SER A 192 0.93 -3.55 15.61
CA SER A 192 0.10 -4.09 16.67
C SER A 192 -0.14 -3.14 17.86
N LYS A 193 0.70 -2.10 18.03
CA LYS A 193 0.52 -1.06 19.06
C LYS A 193 -0.30 0.13 18.57
N VAL A 194 -0.30 0.39 17.26
CA VAL A 194 -1.10 1.48 16.67
C VAL A 194 -2.54 1.04 16.38
N ILE A 195 -2.77 -0.24 16.06
CA ILE A 195 -4.11 -0.81 15.87
C ILE A 195 -4.72 -1.12 17.25
N ARG A 196 -5.22 -0.07 17.91
CA ARG A 196 -5.86 -0.14 19.21
C ARG A 196 -7.37 -0.31 19.10
N THR A 197 -8.01 -0.67 20.20
CA THR A 197 -9.47 -0.82 20.33
C THR A 197 -10.21 0.39 19.76
N GLU A 198 -9.77 1.61 20.05
CA GLU A 198 -10.45 2.83 19.58
C GLU A 198 -10.43 2.94 18.05
N ILE A 199 -9.36 2.45 17.40
CA ILE A 199 -9.25 2.44 15.94
C ILE A 199 -10.25 1.45 15.34
N ILE A 200 -10.28 0.23 15.88
CA ILE A 200 -11.19 -0.83 15.46
C ILE A 200 -12.65 -0.40 15.62
N GLU A 201 -13.00 0.21 16.76
CA GLU A 201 -14.37 0.60 17.05
C GLU A 201 -14.85 1.77 16.17
N ARG A 202 -14.01 2.78 15.96
CA ARG A 202 -14.41 4.03 15.31
C ARG A 202 -14.24 4.06 13.80
N TYR A 203 -13.20 3.40 13.27
CA TYR A 203 -12.80 3.60 11.87
C TYR A 203 -12.94 2.33 11.01
N VAL A 204 -12.86 1.14 11.60
CA VAL A 204 -13.04 -0.10 10.84
C VAL A 204 -14.53 -0.45 10.75
N PRO A 205 -15.10 -0.67 9.55
CA PRO A 205 -16.50 -1.08 9.40
C PRO A 205 -16.78 -2.43 10.08
N GLU A 206 -18.04 -2.67 10.43
CA GLU A 206 -18.46 -4.00 10.88
C GLU A 206 -18.33 -5.03 9.76
N HIS A 207 -17.97 -6.26 10.12
CA HIS A 207 -17.75 -7.39 9.21
C HIS A 207 -16.66 -7.14 8.14
N ALA A 208 -15.81 -6.14 8.35
CA ALA A 208 -14.71 -5.84 7.43
C ALA A 208 -13.62 -6.92 7.49
N VAL A 209 -13.00 -7.19 6.35
CA VAL A 209 -11.83 -8.06 6.23
C VAL A 209 -10.60 -7.19 5.99
N ILE A 210 -9.66 -7.18 6.94
CA ILE A 210 -8.36 -6.51 6.78
C ILE A 210 -7.48 -7.40 5.91
N LYS A 211 -7.19 -6.91 4.70
CA LYS A 211 -6.42 -7.62 3.67
C LYS A 211 -4.92 -7.41 3.84
N GLU A 212 -4.50 -6.17 4.12
CA GLU A 212 -3.08 -5.82 4.22
C GLU A 212 -2.84 -4.74 5.28
N ILE A 213 -1.71 -4.86 5.99
CA ILE A 213 -1.15 -3.78 6.80
C ILE A 213 0.27 -3.50 6.29
N ARG A 214 0.55 -2.26 5.86
CA ARG A 214 1.83 -1.91 5.21
C ARG A 214 2.39 -0.58 5.72
N LEU A 215 3.68 -0.55 6.03
CA LEU A 215 4.38 0.69 6.40
C LEU A 215 4.83 1.44 5.16
N GLY A 216 4.53 2.72 5.11
CA GLY A 216 4.97 3.66 4.08
C GLY A 216 4.98 5.08 4.61
N TYR A 217 4.76 6.05 3.73
CA TYR A 217 4.61 7.46 4.09
C TYR A 217 3.24 7.95 3.63
N LYS A 218 2.59 8.78 4.42
CA LYS A 218 1.36 9.50 4.05
C LYS A 218 1.54 10.95 4.45
N GLU A 219 0.88 11.82 3.71
CA GLU A 219 0.85 13.25 4.00
C GLU A 219 0.44 13.50 5.44
N GLY A 220 1.27 14.25 6.16
CA GLY A 220 0.98 14.75 7.49
C GLY A 220 0.26 16.09 7.42
N GLN A 221 0.44 16.92 8.43
CA GLN A 221 -0.04 18.30 8.38
C GLN A 221 0.77 19.10 7.34
N LEU A 222 0.04 19.90 6.55
CA LEU A 222 0.63 20.90 5.65
C LEU A 222 1.47 21.87 6.49
N PHE A 223 2.74 22.06 6.14
CA PHE A 223 3.66 22.93 6.89
C PHE A 223 3.68 24.35 6.33
N ASP A 224 3.76 24.47 5.00
CA ASP A 224 3.76 25.74 4.27
C ASP A 224 3.13 25.55 2.89
N SER A 225 2.80 26.65 2.23
CA SER A 225 2.32 26.71 0.85
C SER A 225 3.26 26.04 -0.16
N GLU A 226 4.58 26.09 0.07
CA GLU A 226 5.58 25.59 -0.90
C GLU A 226 6.09 24.16 -0.60
N THR A 227 6.05 23.72 0.66
CA THR A 227 6.64 22.44 1.08
C THR A 227 5.67 21.59 1.87
N GLN A 228 5.74 20.29 1.59
CA GLN A 228 4.89 19.28 2.18
C GLN A 228 5.69 18.31 3.01
N VAL A 229 5.05 17.74 4.03
CA VAL A 229 5.67 16.78 4.94
C VAL A 229 4.90 15.48 4.88
N SER A 230 5.59 14.41 4.47
CA SER A 230 5.06 13.04 4.61
C SER A 230 5.63 12.40 5.87
N THR A 231 4.76 11.80 6.67
CA THR A 231 5.14 11.13 7.91
C THR A 231 5.04 9.61 7.74
N PRO A 232 5.94 8.81 8.35
CA PRO A 232 5.81 7.37 8.38
C PRO A 232 4.44 6.94 8.89
N SER A 233 3.80 6.04 8.16
CA SER A 233 2.40 5.70 8.35
C SER A 233 2.11 4.24 8.04
N TRP A 234 1.30 3.61 8.89
CA TRP A 234 0.72 2.30 8.66
C TRP A 234 -0.56 2.46 7.83
N ARG A 235 -0.57 1.84 6.66
CA ARG A 235 -1.77 1.64 5.85
C ARG A 235 -2.47 0.36 6.30
N ILE A 236 -3.77 0.45 6.59
CA ILE A 236 -4.66 -0.69 6.81
C ILE A 236 -5.62 -0.72 5.62
N LEU A 237 -5.45 -1.70 4.75
CA LEU A 237 -6.27 -1.90 3.56
C LEU A 237 -7.29 -3.01 3.82
N MET A 238 -8.54 -2.71 3.53
CA MET A 238 -9.66 -3.64 3.62
C MET A 238 -9.94 -4.31 2.27
N GLU A 239 -10.66 -5.43 2.29
CA GLU A 239 -11.02 -6.18 1.08
C GLU A 239 -11.91 -5.40 0.12
N ASP A 240 -12.76 -4.52 0.64
CA ASP A 240 -13.63 -3.63 -0.15
C ASP A 240 -12.87 -2.44 -0.79
N GLY A 241 -11.56 -2.33 -0.58
CA GLY A 241 -10.72 -1.27 -1.09
C GLY A 241 -10.67 -0.01 -0.21
N SER A 242 -11.43 0.03 0.89
CA SER A 242 -11.33 1.13 1.86
C SER A 242 -9.99 1.07 2.60
N VAL A 243 -9.48 2.23 3.00
CA VAL A 243 -8.13 2.38 3.58
C VAL A 243 -8.16 3.29 4.80
N ILE A 244 -7.42 2.91 5.84
CA ILE A 244 -7.14 3.75 7.00
C ILE A 244 -5.63 3.96 7.09
N TYR A 245 -5.21 5.20 7.30
CA TYR A 245 -3.82 5.55 7.56
C TYR A 245 -3.63 5.93 9.03
N LEU A 246 -2.68 5.29 9.69
CA LEU A 246 -2.28 5.63 11.06
C LEU A 246 -0.84 6.13 11.06
N GLN A 247 -0.57 7.27 11.67
CA GLN A 247 0.79 7.75 11.85
C GLN A 247 1.61 6.75 12.67
N ALA A 248 2.80 6.41 12.20
CA ALA A 248 3.57 5.29 12.75
C ALA A 248 4.26 5.61 14.08
N TYR A 249 4.44 6.88 14.45
CA TYR A 249 5.04 7.26 15.75
C TYR A 249 4.05 7.28 16.91
N SER A 250 2.77 7.61 16.64
CA SER A 250 1.74 7.87 17.66
C SER A 250 0.53 6.93 17.55
N GLY A 251 0.25 6.43 16.35
CA GLY A 251 -0.99 5.75 16.02
C GLY A 251 -2.18 6.71 15.91
N GLU A 252 -1.95 8.00 15.66
CA GLU A 252 -3.00 8.95 15.30
C GLU A 252 -3.53 8.66 13.89
N VAL A 253 -4.84 8.84 13.68
CA VAL A 253 -5.44 8.64 12.36
C VAL A 253 -5.10 9.82 11.47
N LEU A 254 -4.52 9.55 10.31
CA LEU A 254 -4.30 10.52 9.26
C LEU A 254 -5.53 10.50 8.34
N THR A 255 -6.55 11.29 8.72
CA THR A 255 -7.72 11.52 7.86
C THR A 255 -7.32 12.39 6.67
N ASP A 256 -7.75 12.01 5.46
CA ASP A 256 -8.01 13.04 4.44
C ASP A 256 -9.15 13.89 5.01
N ALA A 257 -8.99 15.22 5.00
CA ALA A 257 -9.91 16.13 5.66
C ALA A 257 -11.33 16.02 5.07
N ALA A 258 -12.19 15.20 5.69
CA ALA A 258 -13.64 15.36 5.83
C ALA A 258 -14.24 14.09 6.46
N GLN A 259 -14.32 14.01 7.79
CA GLN A 259 -15.46 13.33 8.39
C GLN A 259 -16.52 14.38 8.74
N PRO A 260 -17.78 14.22 8.31
CA PRO A 260 -18.84 15.07 8.82
C PRO A 260 -18.88 14.94 10.34
N GLN A 261 -18.80 16.07 11.03
CA GLN A 261 -18.99 16.11 12.47
C GLN A 261 -20.30 15.39 12.81
N PRO A 262 -20.32 14.53 13.84
CA PRO A 262 -21.58 13.97 14.30
C PRO A 262 -22.53 15.13 14.65
N PRO A 263 -23.83 15.03 14.34
CA PRO A 263 -24.77 16.12 14.58
C PRO A 263 -24.66 16.54 16.04
N SER A 264 -24.29 17.80 16.24
CA SER A 264 -24.34 18.45 17.55
C SER A 264 -25.75 18.27 18.09
N SER A 265 -25.86 17.54 19.21
CA SER A 265 -27.15 17.33 19.88
C SER A 265 -27.79 18.71 20.14
N PRO A 266 -29.08 18.92 19.84
CA PRO A 266 -29.73 20.18 20.14
C PRO A 266 -29.69 20.36 21.65
N GLY A 267 -28.99 21.39 22.11
CA GLY A 267 -29.01 21.81 23.50
C GLY A 267 -30.47 22.01 23.92
N THR A 268 -30.89 21.25 24.92
CA THR A 268 -32.11 21.49 25.68
C THR A 268 -32.05 22.89 26.27
N GLY A 269 -32.69 23.85 25.60
CA GLY A 269 -32.99 25.16 26.16
C GLY A 269 -34.03 24.99 27.25
N LYS A 270 -33.69 25.47 28.46
CA LYS A 270 -34.66 25.96 29.44
C LYS A 270 -34.77 27.46 29.28
#